data_AF-A0A0G4FIV3-F1
#
_entry.id   AF-A0A0G4FIV3-F1
#
_cell.length_a   1.000
_cell.length_b   1.000
_cell.length_c   1.000
_cell.angle_alpha   90.00
_cell.angle_beta   90.00
_cell.angle_gamma   90.00
#
_symmetry.space_group_name_H-M   'P 1'
#
loop_
_entity.id
_entity.type
_entity.pdbx_description
1 polymer ?
#
loop_
_entity_poly.entity_id
_entity_poly.type
_entity_poly.pdbx_seq_one_letter_code
_entity_poly.pdbx_strand_id
1 'polypeptide(L)'
;MRGLLMPPHFLSSPSIGRWLTVLVRWTVATTPGSLERWAGLVCASVAGRRLLGLLTNLTDAHSALSNELTQTPTDHNRRRMNVDGGAAQWGAGGAVGPNETDNSKQHSNAVPDDDGGAKKRRHVDISHPAAGGGGDGGGHSGGGSIGAGGAAAATQQQHEGGSSSLSAGLLTAPNQQPNQQQQKQHPLEYIFVGRRTFFLLSLNDILRLRATCKWARGLFGAPQLRQRLSHSLSTQAGLRRTVNENVVQLLTFADQQMGERDLLAALCVTEAGGWSEMSEVIELAGQCGCCQLPVTLNSGDLHQYPNKTAYLDDPRVLAQLKMVGPHIRFGDGVTFQLFRHGYRLRAIKDQYGFELTINPPLPPNHPYQQHRQPHDPPVSSSIDNYPSRGWLRWASVSDYTSASPNFSSVSSCVKKIVLNHFEKTHQINSTYRMIDRHVDNSRLHTLITQSPHTPVERCTTTMSYHLIPGRHLVLTDASQSFVAWIRIDDFANYVKVEVCTTEPAVSVGGAFKVLFPQTTRLARAVLETIISAMIFDQ
;
A
#
# COMPACT_ATOMS: atom_id res chain seq x y z
N MET A 1 -31.65 46.51 -13.19
CA MET A 1 -31.92 45.71 -14.40
C MET A 1 -30.72 44.81 -14.64
N ARG A 2 -30.95 43.48 -14.64
CA ARG A 2 -30.19 42.35 -15.22
C ARG A 2 -28.66 42.31 -14.95
N GLY A 3 -28.08 41.36 -14.23
CA GLY A 3 -28.47 39.98 -13.90
C GLY A 3 -27.52 39.01 -14.60
N LEU A 4 -26.71 38.27 -13.83
CA LEU A 4 -26.25 36.92 -14.16
C LEU A 4 -25.66 36.27 -12.90
N LEU A 5 -26.18 35.08 -12.64
CA LEU A 5 -26.05 34.24 -11.45
C LEU A 5 -25.22 32.99 -11.81
N MET A 6 -24.59 32.42 -10.77
CA MET A 6 -24.11 31.02 -10.60
C MET A 6 -22.74 30.62 -11.20
N PRO A 7 -22.05 29.57 -10.69
CA PRO A 7 -22.19 28.86 -9.39
C PRO A 7 -20.85 28.55 -8.64
N PRO A 8 -20.90 28.10 -7.36
CA PRO A 8 -19.81 27.36 -6.73
C PRO A 8 -19.90 25.85 -6.97
N HIS A 9 -18.75 25.21 -7.13
CA HIS A 9 -18.59 23.79 -7.49
C HIS A 9 -19.07 22.80 -6.40
N PHE A 10 -19.77 21.78 -6.88
CA PHE A 10 -20.15 20.55 -6.19
C PHE A 10 -18.92 19.69 -5.85
N LEU A 11 -18.82 19.22 -4.60
CA LEU A 11 -18.23 17.92 -4.26
C LEU A 11 -19.37 16.97 -3.88
N SER A 12 -19.78 16.11 -4.81
CA SER A 12 -20.70 15.01 -4.53
C SER A 12 -19.94 13.68 -4.58
N SER A 13 -19.80 13.03 -3.43
CA SER A 13 -19.66 11.57 -3.37
C SER A 13 -21.05 10.99 -3.11
N PRO A 14 -21.64 10.17 -4.00
CA PRO A 14 -22.92 9.55 -3.74
C PRO A 14 -22.73 8.05 -3.47
N SER A 15 -22.80 7.64 -2.21
CA SER A 15 -23.19 6.27 -1.88
C SER A 15 -23.82 6.24 -0.49
N ILE A 16 -24.83 5.39 -0.32
CA ILE A 16 -25.76 5.24 0.83
C ILE A 16 -27.07 6.05 0.72
N GLY A 17 -27.05 7.33 0.35
CA GLY A 17 -28.28 8.14 0.27
C GLY A 17 -29.34 7.62 -0.73
N ARG A 18 -28.91 7.11 -1.90
CA ARG A 18 -29.85 6.63 -2.94
C ARG A 18 -30.48 5.27 -2.65
N TRP A 19 -29.86 4.42 -1.84
CA TRP A 19 -30.43 3.12 -1.47
C TRP A 19 -31.59 3.27 -0.49
N LEU A 20 -31.49 4.19 0.47
CA LEU A 20 -32.62 4.50 1.35
C LEU A 20 -33.77 5.19 0.61
N THR A 21 -33.50 6.08 -0.35
CA THR A 21 -34.58 6.71 -1.13
C THR A 21 -35.25 5.74 -2.10
N VAL A 22 -34.52 4.77 -2.68
CA VAL A 22 -35.11 3.72 -3.54
C VAL A 22 -35.86 2.69 -2.70
N LEU A 23 -35.39 2.32 -1.51
CA LEU A 23 -36.16 1.45 -0.61
C LEU A 23 -37.48 2.12 -0.18
N VAL A 24 -37.43 3.43 0.13
CA VAL A 24 -38.62 4.23 0.48
C VAL A 24 -39.54 4.43 -0.72
N ARG A 25 -39.01 4.62 -1.94
CA ARG A 25 -39.84 4.73 -3.17
C ARG A 25 -40.42 3.39 -3.63
N TRP A 26 -39.73 2.27 -3.42
CA TRP A 26 -40.24 0.94 -3.78
C TRP A 26 -41.37 0.50 -2.84
N THR A 27 -41.37 0.96 -1.58
CA THR A 27 -42.51 0.82 -0.65
C THR A 27 -43.73 1.68 -0.98
N VAL A 28 -43.66 2.62 -1.93
CA VAL A 28 -44.80 3.50 -2.29
C VAL A 28 -45.60 2.97 -3.49
N ALA A 29 -45.16 1.89 -4.15
CA ALA A 29 -45.78 1.36 -5.36
C ALA A 29 -46.56 0.05 -5.18
N THR A 30 -47.14 -0.22 -4.02
CA THR A 30 -48.08 -1.34 -3.83
C THR A 30 -49.30 -0.92 -3.03
N THR A 31 -50.47 -1.28 -3.58
CA THR A 31 -51.86 -1.01 -3.18
C THR A 31 -52.14 -0.71 -1.70
N PRO A 32 -53.12 0.20 -1.39
CA PRO A 32 -53.29 0.83 -0.07
C PRO A 32 -53.85 -0.07 1.05
N GLY A 33 -53.80 -1.40 0.92
CA GLY A 33 -54.34 -2.35 1.90
C GLY A 33 -53.31 -3.22 2.64
N SER A 34 -52.03 -3.19 2.22
CA SER A 34 -50.98 -4.07 2.76
C SER A 34 -50.11 -3.39 3.84
N LEU A 35 -50.03 -2.06 3.82
CA LEU A 35 -49.13 -1.26 4.65
C LEU A 35 -49.53 -1.20 6.13
N GLU A 36 -50.83 -1.21 6.46
CA GLU A 36 -51.28 -1.20 7.86
C GLU A 36 -51.01 -2.54 8.59
N ARG A 37 -50.96 -3.66 7.86
CA ARG A 37 -50.63 -4.96 8.45
C ARG A 37 -49.11 -5.15 8.66
N TRP A 38 -48.26 -4.60 7.81
CA TRP A 38 -46.80 -4.71 7.94
C TRP A 38 -46.20 -3.66 8.88
N ALA A 39 -46.66 -2.41 8.83
CA ALA A 39 -46.26 -1.40 9.82
C ALA A 39 -46.80 -1.76 11.22
N GLY A 40 -48.00 -2.35 11.28
CA GLY A 40 -48.56 -2.94 12.49
C GLY A 40 -47.72 -4.10 13.03
N LEU A 41 -47.20 -5.01 12.21
CA LEU A 41 -46.38 -6.14 12.68
C LEU A 41 -44.99 -5.73 13.19
N VAL A 42 -44.32 -4.80 12.49
CA VAL A 42 -43.00 -4.30 12.90
C VAL A 42 -43.11 -3.44 14.15
N CYS A 43 -44.14 -2.60 14.28
CA CYS A 43 -44.42 -1.83 15.49
C CYS A 43 -45.11 -2.64 16.61
N ALA A 44 -45.77 -3.77 16.34
CA ALA A 44 -46.37 -4.59 17.41
C ALA A 44 -45.32 -5.47 18.08
N SER A 45 -44.29 -5.91 17.36
CA SER A 45 -43.21 -6.69 17.96
C SER A 45 -42.40 -5.84 18.95
N VAL A 46 -42.16 -6.39 20.15
CA VAL A 46 -41.31 -5.76 21.17
C VAL A 46 -39.91 -5.48 20.63
N ALA A 47 -39.42 -6.32 19.70
CA ALA A 47 -38.14 -6.14 19.04
C ALA A 47 -38.12 -4.92 18.09
N GLY A 48 -39.16 -4.71 17.28
CA GLY A 48 -39.22 -3.60 16.34
C GLY A 48 -39.40 -2.23 17.02
N ARG A 49 -40.20 -2.14 18.09
CA ARG A 49 -40.27 -0.91 18.91
C ARG A 49 -38.96 -0.57 19.60
N ARG A 50 -38.19 -1.58 20.04
CA ARG A 50 -36.86 -1.37 20.65
C ARG A 50 -35.80 -1.00 19.62
N LEU A 51 -35.85 -1.58 18.41
CA LEU A 51 -34.95 -1.23 17.32
C LEU A 51 -35.20 0.21 16.85
N LEU A 52 -36.47 0.61 16.70
CA LEU A 52 -36.86 1.97 16.33
C LEU A 52 -36.44 2.99 17.40
N GLY A 53 -36.65 2.66 18.68
CA GLY A 53 -36.17 3.49 19.80
C GLY A 53 -34.64 3.62 19.88
N LEU A 54 -33.91 2.58 19.48
CA LEU A 54 -32.45 2.63 19.37
C LEU A 54 -32.00 3.51 18.20
N LEU A 55 -32.67 3.42 17.05
CA LEU A 55 -32.38 4.24 15.87
C LEU A 55 -32.68 5.72 16.12
N THR A 56 -33.76 6.05 16.84
CA THR A 56 -34.05 7.43 17.25
C THR A 56 -33.01 7.94 18.25
N ASN A 57 -32.66 7.16 19.28
CA ASN A 57 -31.60 7.53 20.23
C ASN A 57 -30.23 7.70 19.55
N LEU A 58 -29.93 6.91 18.51
CA LEU A 58 -28.72 7.07 17.71
C LEU A 58 -28.77 8.34 16.87
N THR A 59 -29.94 8.74 16.40
CA THR A 59 -30.12 9.97 15.61
C THR A 59 -29.95 11.20 16.52
N ASP A 60 -30.53 11.17 17.72
CA ASP A 60 -30.42 12.26 18.70
C ASP A 60 -29.00 12.40 19.26
N ALA A 61 -28.32 11.27 19.52
CA ALA A 61 -26.91 11.27 19.88
C ALA A 61 -25.99 11.77 18.74
N HIS A 62 -26.43 11.70 17.47
CA HIS A 62 -25.69 12.28 16.34
C HIS A 62 -25.73 13.80 16.40
N SER A 63 -26.93 14.34 16.62
CA SER A 63 -27.19 15.77 16.71
C SER A 63 -26.49 16.38 17.93
N ALA A 64 -26.44 15.67 19.06
CA ALA A 64 -25.74 16.13 20.26
C ALA A 64 -24.21 16.18 20.08
N LEU A 65 -23.59 15.13 19.52
CA LEU A 65 -22.14 15.07 19.28
C LEU A 65 -21.68 16.04 18.19
N SER A 66 -22.49 16.26 17.16
CA SER A 66 -22.20 17.24 16.11
C SER A 66 -22.21 18.68 16.65
N ASN A 67 -23.03 18.97 17.65
CA ASN A 67 -23.09 20.28 18.31
C ASN A 67 -21.94 20.48 19.32
N GLU A 68 -21.49 19.41 19.98
CA GLU A 68 -20.36 19.44 20.92
C GLU A 68 -19.00 19.61 20.20
N LEU A 69 -18.83 18.98 19.02
CA LEU A 69 -17.62 19.11 18.20
C LEU A 69 -17.45 20.49 17.53
N THR A 70 -18.50 21.32 17.50
CA THR A 70 -18.44 22.70 17.03
C THR A 70 -18.17 23.74 18.12
N GLN A 71 -18.08 23.36 19.40
CA GLN A 71 -17.99 24.29 20.54
C GLN A 71 -16.74 24.15 21.42
N THR A 72 -15.66 23.47 20.99
CA THR A 72 -14.37 23.58 21.69
C THR A 72 -13.68 24.91 21.36
N PRO A 73 -13.43 25.82 22.35
CA PRO A 73 -12.67 27.03 22.12
C PRO A 73 -11.19 26.68 21.97
N THR A 74 -10.60 27.09 20.85
CA THR A 74 -9.15 27.00 20.61
C THR A 74 -8.44 28.05 21.47
N ASP A 75 -8.20 27.76 22.74
CA ASP A 75 -7.38 28.60 23.60
C ASP A 75 -6.20 27.81 24.18
N HIS A 76 -5.11 27.76 23.42
CA HIS A 76 -3.79 27.48 23.96
C HIS A 76 -2.80 28.55 23.53
N ASN A 77 -2.56 29.43 24.50
CA ASN A 77 -1.60 30.50 24.51
C ASN A 77 -0.15 30.01 24.35
N ARG A 78 0.51 30.71 23.44
CA ARG A 78 1.92 31.02 23.32
C ARG A 78 2.60 31.22 24.69
N ARG A 79 3.49 30.31 25.10
CA ARG A 79 4.56 30.63 26.06
C ARG A 79 5.92 30.26 25.48
N ARG A 80 6.74 31.31 25.34
CA ARG A 80 8.20 31.26 25.15
C ARG A 80 8.84 30.39 26.23
N MET A 81 9.78 29.53 25.84
CA MET A 81 10.84 29.08 26.75
C MET A 81 12.18 29.58 26.22
N ASN A 82 12.81 30.46 27.00
CA ASN A 82 14.26 30.62 27.02
C ASN A 82 14.85 29.35 27.64
N VAL A 83 15.94 28.87 27.05
CA VAL A 83 16.74 27.76 27.56
C VAL A 83 17.98 28.35 28.19
N ASP A 84 18.12 28.21 29.51
CA ASP A 84 19.38 28.28 30.23
C ASP A 84 19.40 27.17 31.30
N GLY A 85 20.50 26.43 31.31
CA GLY A 85 21.16 25.78 32.44
C GLY A 85 20.36 24.90 33.42
N GLY A 86 20.73 23.62 33.49
CA GLY A 86 20.39 22.80 34.67
C GLY A 86 20.60 21.31 34.49
N ALA A 87 21.85 20.87 34.51
CA ALA A 87 22.20 19.45 34.60
C ALA A 87 21.90 18.90 36.00
N ALA A 88 21.19 17.77 36.08
CA ALA A 88 21.35 16.79 37.15
C ALA A 88 20.75 15.43 36.74
N GLN A 89 21.62 14.42 36.79
CA GLN A 89 21.40 13.15 37.49
C GLN A 89 20.43 12.14 36.88
N TRP A 90 20.95 11.21 36.08
CA TRP A 90 20.60 9.79 36.18
C TRP A 90 21.86 8.93 36.13
N GLY A 91 22.01 8.11 37.17
CA GLY A 91 23.16 7.27 37.46
C GLY A 91 23.21 6.00 36.63
N ALA A 92 24.43 5.46 36.59
CA ALA A 92 24.90 4.34 35.80
C ALA A 92 24.46 2.96 36.33
N GLY A 93 24.34 2.02 35.40
CA GLY A 93 24.58 0.60 35.60
C GLY A 93 25.56 0.15 34.52
N GLY A 94 26.78 -0.22 34.93
CA GLY A 94 27.92 -0.42 34.05
C GLY A 94 28.06 -1.81 33.44
N ALA A 95 28.88 -1.89 32.40
CA ALA A 95 29.60 -3.09 32.00
C ALA A 95 30.89 -2.67 31.26
N VAL A 96 31.98 -2.73 32.03
CA VAL A 96 33.37 -3.10 31.71
C VAL A 96 33.75 -3.27 30.22
N GLY A 97 34.72 -2.47 29.76
CA GLY A 97 35.48 -2.66 28.51
C GLY A 97 36.57 -3.75 28.61
N PRO A 98 37.45 -3.87 27.60
CA PRO A 98 38.65 -3.02 27.68
C PRO A 98 39.18 -2.45 26.35
N ASN A 99 39.84 -1.31 26.52
CA ASN A 99 41.07 -0.79 25.87
C ASN A 99 41.35 -1.11 24.41
N GLU A 100 41.48 -0.05 23.62
CA GLU A 100 42.76 0.22 22.95
C GLU A 100 42.95 1.72 22.70
N THR A 101 44.22 2.11 22.79
CA THR A 101 44.73 3.46 22.98
C THR A 101 45.24 4.06 21.67
N ASP A 102 45.32 5.39 21.68
CA ASP A 102 46.37 6.22 21.06
C ASP A 102 46.27 6.74 19.61
N ASN A 103 46.20 8.09 19.60
CA ASN A 103 47.07 9.03 18.90
C ASN A 103 47.03 9.11 17.37
N SER A 104 46.52 10.24 16.86
CA SER A 104 47.35 11.13 16.04
C SER A 104 46.85 12.59 16.13
N LYS A 105 47.74 13.47 16.56
CA LYS A 105 47.59 14.94 16.51
C LYS A 105 47.89 15.45 15.09
N GLN A 106 47.16 16.53 14.75
CA GLN A 106 47.59 17.75 14.04
C GLN A 106 48.46 17.61 12.78
N HIS A 107 48.03 18.28 11.69
CA HIS A 107 48.77 19.44 11.17
C HIS A 107 47.88 20.27 10.23
N SER A 108 47.66 21.51 10.63
CA SER A 108 47.24 22.63 9.80
C SER A 108 48.34 23.01 8.81
N ASN A 109 47.98 23.39 7.59
CA ASN A 109 48.68 24.42 6.84
C ASN A 109 47.72 25.08 5.84
N ALA A 110 47.87 26.40 5.73
CA ALA A 110 47.01 27.31 5.00
C ALA A 110 47.77 27.90 3.79
N VAL A 111 47.02 28.16 2.70
CA VAL A 111 47.16 29.28 1.73
C VAL A 111 48.39 29.17 0.76
N PRO A 112 48.35 29.64 -0.52
CA PRO A 112 47.58 30.79 -1.04
C PRO A 112 46.78 30.64 -2.34
N ASP A 113 46.01 31.71 -2.54
CA ASP A 113 45.41 32.20 -3.78
C ASP A 113 46.34 32.12 -5.00
N ASP A 114 45.78 31.70 -6.14
CA ASP A 114 46.30 32.13 -7.42
C ASP A 114 45.15 32.36 -8.42
N ASP A 115 45.33 33.45 -9.15
CA ASP A 115 44.41 34.19 -9.98
C ASP A 115 44.71 33.83 -11.44
N GLY A 116 43.70 33.56 -12.27
CA GLY A 116 44.01 33.30 -13.68
C GLY A 116 42.91 32.74 -14.56
N GLY A 117 42.40 33.61 -15.44
CA GLY A 117 42.42 33.26 -16.86
C GLY A 117 41.08 32.94 -17.51
N ALA A 118 40.52 33.99 -18.12
CA ALA A 118 39.44 33.99 -19.10
C ALA A 118 39.49 32.86 -20.15
N LYS A 119 38.32 32.30 -20.51
CA LYS A 119 38.10 31.72 -21.85
C LYS A 119 36.65 31.85 -22.35
N LYS A 120 36.45 32.98 -23.03
CA LYS A 120 35.54 33.30 -24.14
C LYS A 120 35.19 32.08 -25.03
N ARG A 121 33.91 31.63 -25.08
CA ARG A 121 33.37 30.86 -26.22
C ARG A 121 31.86 31.09 -26.47
N ARG A 122 31.60 31.84 -27.54
CA ARG A 122 30.61 31.68 -28.62
C ARG A 122 29.16 31.35 -28.23
N HIS A 123 28.33 32.39 -28.28
CA HIS A 123 26.90 32.35 -28.60
C HIS A 123 26.73 31.80 -30.02
N VAL A 124 25.90 30.79 -30.21
CA VAL A 124 25.43 30.31 -31.51
C VAL A 124 23.91 30.35 -31.45
N ASP A 125 23.35 31.37 -32.12
CA ASP A 125 21.94 31.42 -32.48
C ASP A 125 21.70 30.44 -33.63
N ILE A 126 20.76 29.51 -33.45
CA ILE A 126 20.15 28.78 -34.57
C ILE A 126 18.65 29.02 -34.49
N SER A 127 18.20 29.87 -35.41
CA SER A 127 16.83 30.16 -35.73
C SER A 127 16.07 28.91 -36.21
N HIS A 128 14.81 28.80 -35.78
CA HIS A 128 13.79 27.93 -36.38
C HIS A 128 13.54 28.27 -37.86
N PRO A 129 13.05 27.28 -38.62
CA PRO A 129 11.89 27.53 -39.45
C PRO A 129 10.73 26.60 -39.11
N ALA A 130 9.56 27.21 -39.13
CA ALA A 130 8.26 26.60 -38.93
C ALA A 130 7.69 26.00 -40.23
N ALA A 131 6.82 25.01 -40.02
CA ALA A 131 5.56 24.76 -40.72
C ALA A 131 5.57 24.29 -42.19
N GLY A 132 4.84 23.18 -42.41
CA GLY A 132 4.24 22.88 -43.71
C GLY A 132 3.64 21.48 -43.84
N GLY A 133 2.31 21.38 -43.71
CA GLY A 133 1.45 20.32 -44.27
C GLY A 133 1.37 19.03 -43.44
N GLY A 134 0.22 18.49 -43.04
CA GLY A 134 -1.08 18.47 -43.72
C GLY A 134 -1.35 17.03 -44.15
N GLY A 135 -2.31 16.35 -43.54
CA GLY A 135 -2.62 14.95 -43.86
C GLY A 135 -3.74 14.37 -43.01
N ASP A 136 -4.95 14.56 -43.50
CA ASP A 136 -6.24 13.98 -43.06
C ASP A 136 -6.29 12.44 -43.08
N GLY A 137 -7.27 11.92 -42.33
CA GLY A 137 -7.89 10.60 -42.51
C GLY A 137 -7.69 9.71 -41.29
N GLY A 138 -8.70 9.18 -40.60
CA GLY A 138 -10.10 8.95 -40.91
C GLY A 138 -10.47 7.55 -40.35
N GLY A 139 -11.67 7.40 -39.81
CA GLY A 139 -12.36 6.10 -39.81
C GLY A 139 -12.38 5.23 -38.55
N HIS A 140 -13.47 5.37 -37.78
CA HIS A 140 -14.47 4.34 -37.42
C HIS A 140 -14.14 2.99 -36.72
N SER A 141 -15.01 2.72 -35.72
CA SER A 141 -15.67 1.43 -35.36
C SER A 141 -14.81 0.34 -34.72
N GLY A 142 -15.09 -0.16 -33.52
CA GLY A 142 -16.24 -0.95 -33.05
C GLY A 142 -15.67 -1.88 -31.96
N GLY A 143 -16.27 -2.08 -30.78
CA GLY A 143 -17.54 -2.78 -30.60
C GLY A 143 -17.33 -4.29 -30.65
N GLY A 144 -17.12 -4.96 -29.49
CA GLY A 144 -16.99 -6.42 -29.47
C GLY A 144 -16.66 -7.02 -28.10
N SER A 145 -17.65 -7.02 -27.19
CA SER A 145 -17.67 -7.96 -26.06
C SER A 145 -18.06 -9.34 -26.58
N ILE A 146 -17.32 -10.38 -26.21
CA ILE A 146 -17.76 -11.78 -26.32
C ILE A 146 -17.73 -12.38 -24.92
N GLY A 147 -18.90 -12.85 -24.49
CA GLY A 147 -19.07 -13.78 -23.38
C GLY A 147 -19.58 -15.13 -23.87
N ALA A 148 -19.77 -16.03 -22.90
CA ALA A 148 -20.23 -17.43 -22.98
C ALA A 148 -19.17 -18.43 -23.48
N GLY A 149 -19.05 -19.66 -22.96
CA GLY A 149 -19.75 -20.47 -21.96
C GLY A 149 -18.90 -21.75 -21.80
N GLY A 150 -18.79 -22.38 -20.64
CA GLY A 150 -19.71 -23.40 -20.16
C GLY A 150 -19.17 -24.82 -20.43
N ALA A 151 -19.01 -25.64 -19.39
CA ALA A 151 -19.26 -27.10 -19.43
C ALA A 151 -19.02 -27.70 -18.04
N ALA A 152 -20.09 -28.27 -17.48
CA ALA A 152 -20.09 -29.14 -16.32
C ALA A 152 -19.66 -30.56 -16.73
N ALA A 153 -18.98 -31.28 -15.84
CA ALA A 153 -18.89 -32.72 -15.89
C ALA A 153 -19.17 -33.27 -14.49
N ALA A 154 -20.30 -33.96 -14.38
CA ALA A 154 -20.67 -34.79 -13.26
C ALA A 154 -19.94 -36.14 -13.38
N THR A 155 -19.41 -36.65 -12.26
CA THR A 155 -19.09 -38.07 -12.13
C THR A 155 -19.74 -38.63 -10.88
N GLN A 156 -20.69 -39.50 -11.18
CA GLN A 156 -21.43 -40.40 -10.32
C GLN A 156 -20.58 -41.65 -10.11
N GLN A 157 -20.32 -42.04 -8.85
CA GLN A 157 -19.92 -43.41 -8.54
C GLN A 157 -20.57 -43.83 -7.23
N GLN A 158 -21.48 -44.80 -7.38
CA GLN A 158 -22.04 -45.63 -6.34
C GLN A 158 -20.98 -46.64 -5.89
N HIS A 159 -20.91 -46.89 -4.58
CA HIS A 159 -20.60 -48.23 -4.07
C HIS A 159 -21.36 -48.45 -2.76
N GLU A 160 -22.32 -49.37 -2.86
CA GLU A 160 -22.82 -50.27 -1.81
C GLU A 160 -21.61 -50.93 -1.11
N GLY A 161 -21.60 -51.38 0.14
CA GLY A 161 -22.60 -51.76 1.12
C GLY A 161 -21.86 -52.66 2.12
N GLY A 162 -22.22 -52.67 3.40
CA GLY A 162 -21.49 -53.50 4.37
C GLY A 162 -22.02 -53.37 5.80
N SER A 163 -23.03 -54.17 6.08
CA SER A 163 -23.68 -54.39 7.38
C SER A 163 -22.82 -55.09 8.42
N SER A 164 -23.19 -54.89 9.70
CA SER A 164 -23.04 -55.74 10.92
C SER A 164 -22.26 -55.01 12.02
N SER A 165 -22.57 -55.05 13.31
CA SER A 165 -23.67 -55.61 14.11
C SER A 165 -23.42 -55.17 15.57
N LEU A 166 -24.50 -54.80 16.26
CA LEU A 166 -24.79 -54.92 17.69
C LEU A 166 -23.63 -55.12 18.69
N SER A 167 -23.57 -54.25 19.71
CA SER A 167 -23.29 -54.65 21.10
C SER A 167 -23.91 -53.64 22.06
N ALA A 168 -24.80 -54.16 22.91
CA ALA A 168 -25.46 -53.46 24.00
C ALA A 168 -24.49 -53.29 25.19
N GLY A 169 -24.60 -52.17 25.89
CA GLY A 169 -23.81 -51.87 27.09
C GLY A 169 -24.54 -50.85 27.95
N LEU A 170 -25.56 -51.31 28.66
CA LEU A 170 -26.37 -50.57 29.61
C LEU A 170 -25.57 -50.41 30.93
N LEU A 171 -25.07 -49.22 31.24
CA LEU A 171 -24.70 -48.85 32.61
C LEU A 171 -25.04 -47.38 32.90
N THR A 172 -25.90 -47.25 33.89
CA THR A 172 -26.42 -46.06 34.57
C THR A 172 -25.33 -45.15 35.12
N ALA A 173 -25.42 -43.85 34.82
CA ALA A 173 -24.67 -42.78 35.50
C ALA A 173 -25.60 -41.59 35.81
N PRO A 174 -25.37 -40.87 36.92
CA PRO A 174 -26.39 -40.10 37.60
C PRO A 174 -26.68 -38.76 36.94
N ASN A 175 -27.95 -38.41 37.05
CA ASN A 175 -28.61 -37.18 36.64
C ASN A 175 -27.93 -35.94 37.23
N GLN A 176 -27.00 -35.32 36.50
CA GLN A 176 -26.60 -33.93 36.72
C GLN A 176 -27.49 -33.03 35.87
N GLN A 177 -28.42 -32.34 36.54
CA GLN A 177 -29.20 -31.27 35.96
C GLN A 177 -28.25 -30.23 35.33
N PRO A 178 -28.40 -29.89 34.03
CA PRO A 178 -27.80 -28.68 33.53
C PRO A 178 -28.56 -27.53 34.16
N ASN A 179 -27.90 -26.84 35.09
CA ASN A 179 -28.35 -25.58 35.64
C ASN A 179 -28.37 -24.58 34.47
N GLN A 180 -29.47 -24.56 33.73
CA GLN A 180 -29.79 -23.54 32.73
C GLN A 180 -29.99 -22.23 33.48
N GLN A 181 -28.89 -21.59 33.86
CA GLN A 181 -28.88 -20.15 33.93
C GLN A 181 -29.17 -19.67 32.51
N GLN A 182 -30.45 -19.45 32.23
CA GLN A 182 -30.89 -18.49 31.22
C GLN A 182 -30.28 -17.15 31.62
N GLN A 183 -29.00 -16.94 31.28
CA GLN A 183 -28.51 -15.61 31.00
C GLN A 183 -29.49 -15.05 29.99
N LYS A 184 -30.23 -14.01 30.40
CA LYS A 184 -31.12 -13.24 29.54
C LYS A 184 -30.28 -12.71 28.38
N GLN A 185 -30.08 -13.52 27.35
CA GLN A 185 -29.44 -13.10 26.13
C GLN A 185 -30.27 -11.95 25.60
N HIS A 186 -29.63 -10.81 25.39
CA HIS A 186 -30.35 -9.63 24.98
C HIS A 186 -31.00 -9.97 23.63
N PRO A 187 -32.26 -9.62 23.35
CA PRO A 187 -32.91 -9.99 22.07
C PRO A 187 -32.14 -9.53 20.82
N LEU A 188 -31.23 -8.57 21.00
CA LEU A 188 -30.34 -8.05 19.96
C LEU A 188 -29.05 -8.86 19.80
N GLU A 189 -28.60 -9.63 20.80
CA GLU A 189 -27.47 -10.56 20.66
C GLU A 189 -27.75 -11.55 19.54
N TYR A 190 -28.95 -12.12 19.45
CA TYR A 190 -29.29 -13.04 18.36
C TYR A 190 -29.16 -12.41 16.97
N ILE A 191 -29.47 -11.11 16.84
CA ILE A 191 -29.33 -10.37 15.58
C ILE A 191 -27.86 -10.18 15.22
N PHE A 192 -26.96 -9.93 16.18
CA PHE A 192 -25.55 -9.67 15.90
C PHE A 192 -24.64 -10.91 15.98
N VAL A 193 -25.06 -11.95 16.68
CA VAL A 193 -24.37 -13.24 16.80
C VAL A 193 -24.65 -14.12 15.56
N GLY A 194 -25.70 -13.81 14.79
CA GLY A 194 -25.91 -14.39 13.46
C GLY A 194 -24.77 -14.00 12.50
N ARG A 195 -24.14 -14.99 11.85
CA ARG A 195 -22.90 -14.86 11.06
C ARG A 195 -22.88 -13.84 9.92
N ARG A 196 -23.98 -13.15 9.58
CA ARG A 196 -24.07 -12.29 8.38
C ARG A 196 -24.25 -10.81 8.67
N THR A 197 -25.00 -10.47 9.70
CA THR A 197 -25.36 -9.09 10.07
C THR A 197 -24.20 -8.31 10.70
N PHE A 198 -23.30 -9.00 11.39
CA PHE A 198 -22.10 -8.40 11.98
C PHE A 198 -21.17 -7.75 10.94
N PHE A 199 -21.14 -8.29 9.72
CA PHE A 199 -20.35 -7.74 8.61
C PHE A 199 -21.06 -6.59 7.87
N LEU A 200 -22.35 -6.33 8.18
CA LEU A 200 -23.11 -5.24 7.54
C LEU A 200 -22.85 -3.88 8.20
N LEU A 201 -22.43 -3.86 9.47
CA LEU A 201 -22.10 -2.61 10.14
C LEU A 201 -20.76 -2.09 9.66
N SER A 202 -20.68 -0.79 9.35
CA SER A 202 -19.37 -0.17 9.11
C SER A 202 -18.57 -0.13 10.42
N LEU A 203 -17.24 -0.03 10.32
CA LEU A 203 -16.42 0.15 11.51
C LEU A 203 -16.81 1.41 12.29
N ASN A 204 -17.22 2.47 11.60
CA ASN A 204 -17.69 3.69 12.24
C ASN A 204 -18.96 3.42 13.07
N ASP A 205 -19.91 2.62 12.55
CA ASP A 205 -21.12 2.25 13.28
C ASP A 205 -20.79 1.42 14.53
N ILE A 206 -19.84 0.50 14.43
CA ILE A 206 -19.36 -0.29 15.57
C ILE A 206 -18.76 0.62 16.64
N LEU A 207 -17.84 1.51 16.25
CA LEU A 207 -17.20 2.44 17.18
C LEU A 207 -18.24 3.34 17.85
N ARG A 208 -19.21 3.82 17.09
CA ARG A 208 -20.31 4.66 17.58
C ARG A 208 -21.23 3.92 18.54
N LEU A 209 -21.63 2.70 18.22
CA LEU A 209 -22.43 1.83 19.09
C LEU A 209 -21.70 1.53 20.40
N ARG A 210 -20.39 1.22 20.34
CA ARG A 210 -19.56 0.97 21.54
C ARG A 210 -19.41 2.22 22.41
N ALA A 211 -19.39 3.41 21.80
CA ALA A 211 -19.32 4.67 22.50
C ALA A 211 -20.63 5.00 23.23
N THR A 212 -21.78 4.83 22.56
CA THR A 212 -23.10 5.21 23.10
C THR A 212 -23.71 4.15 24.02
N CYS A 213 -23.43 2.87 23.79
CA CYS A 213 -24.11 1.76 24.47
C CYS A 213 -23.12 0.85 25.21
N LYS A 214 -23.13 0.88 26.55
CA LYS A 214 -22.28 -0.01 27.38
C LYS A 214 -22.48 -1.49 27.06
N TRP A 215 -23.74 -1.93 26.88
CA TRP A 215 -24.06 -3.32 26.55
C TRP A 215 -23.51 -3.73 25.17
N ALA A 216 -23.45 -2.80 24.20
CA ALA A 216 -22.90 -3.06 22.88
C ALA A 216 -21.38 -3.30 22.90
N ARG A 217 -20.66 -2.83 23.93
CA ARG A 217 -19.24 -3.18 24.10
C ARG A 217 -19.05 -4.69 24.25
N GLY A 218 -19.98 -5.36 24.94
CA GLY A 218 -19.98 -6.82 25.07
C GLY A 218 -20.27 -7.54 23.75
N LEU A 219 -21.10 -6.95 22.86
CA LEU A 219 -21.37 -7.52 21.53
C LEU A 219 -20.14 -7.53 20.63
N PHE A 220 -19.31 -6.49 20.72
CA PHE A 220 -18.12 -6.29 19.90
C PHE A 220 -16.86 -6.65 20.68
N GLY A 221 -16.90 -7.73 21.45
CA GLY A 221 -15.76 -8.21 22.23
C GLY A 221 -14.61 -8.71 21.34
N ALA A 222 -13.49 -9.04 21.98
CA ALA A 222 -12.29 -9.50 21.26
C ALA A 222 -12.55 -10.67 20.29
N PRO A 223 -13.30 -11.74 20.63
CA PRO A 223 -13.57 -12.83 19.69
C PRO A 223 -14.27 -12.38 18.40
N GLN A 224 -15.28 -11.51 18.53
CA GLN A 224 -16.04 -10.99 17.40
C GLN A 224 -15.17 -10.07 16.53
N LEU A 225 -14.35 -9.21 17.16
CA LEU A 225 -13.43 -8.34 16.44
C LEU A 225 -12.35 -9.12 15.69
N ARG A 226 -11.81 -10.22 16.26
CA ARG A 226 -10.88 -11.12 15.55
C ARG A 226 -11.54 -11.77 14.35
N GLN A 227 -12.75 -12.30 14.53
CA GLN A 227 -13.51 -12.88 13.41
C GLN A 227 -13.75 -11.84 12.31
N ARG A 228 -14.05 -10.58 12.68
CA ARG A 228 -14.13 -9.49 11.71
C ARG A 228 -12.82 -9.26 10.98
N LEU A 229 -11.73 -9.19 11.72
CA LEU A 229 -10.42 -8.89 11.18
C LEU A 229 -9.98 -9.97 10.19
N SER A 230 -10.16 -11.24 10.52
CA SER A 230 -9.90 -12.35 9.61
C SER A 230 -10.74 -12.24 8.33
N HIS A 231 -12.01 -11.86 8.44
CA HIS A 231 -12.86 -11.63 7.28
C HIS A 231 -12.39 -10.43 6.45
N SER A 232 -12.12 -9.28 7.08
CA SER A 232 -11.68 -8.07 6.37
C SER A 232 -10.34 -8.30 5.65
N LEU A 233 -9.38 -8.97 6.29
CA LEU A 233 -8.15 -9.44 5.65
C LEU A 233 -8.42 -10.38 4.47
N SER A 234 -9.48 -11.19 4.57
CA SER A 234 -9.83 -12.15 3.52
C SER A 234 -10.42 -11.54 2.27
N THR A 235 -11.09 -10.40 2.43
CA THR A 235 -11.78 -9.70 1.35
C THR A 235 -10.99 -8.50 0.83
N GLN A 236 -9.96 -8.06 1.56
CA GLN A 236 -9.18 -6.88 1.17
C GLN A 236 -8.33 -7.18 -0.07
N ALA A 237 -8.60 -6.44 -1.15
CA ALA A 237 -7.78 -6.49 -2.36
C ALA A 237 -6.32 -6.13 -2.04
N GLY A 238 -5.39 -6.86 -2.65
CA GLY A 238 -3.94 -6.67 -2.46
C GLY A 238 -3.36 -7.47 -1.29
N LEU A 239 -4.07 -7.75 -0.20
CA LEU A 239 -3.49 -8.48 0.94
C LEU A 239 -3.39 -10.01 0.75
N ARG A 240 -3.89 -10.50 -0.39
CA ARG A 240 -3.83 -11.90 -0.80
C ARG A 240 -3.48 -11.99 -2.28
N ARG A 241 -2.66 -12.97 -2.62
CA ARG A 241 -2.34 -13.37 -3.99
C ARG A 241 -2.64 -14.84 -4.15
N THR A 242 -3.14 -15.24 -5.32
CA THR A 242 -3.22 -16.66 -5.68
C THR A 242 -1.98 -16.99 -6.50
N VAL A 243 -1.15 -17.87 -5.96
CA VAL A 243 0.12 -18.32 -6.53
C VAL A 243 0.02 -19.83 -6.70
N ASN A 244 0.00 -20.32 -7.94
CA ASN A 244 -0.15 -21.75 -8.24
C ASN A 244 -1.32 -22.39 -7.47
N GLU A 245 -2.50 -21.77 -7.54
CA GLU A 245 -3.74 -22.17 -6.83
C GLU A 245 -3.67 -22.07 -5.29
N ASN A 246 -2.53 -21.70 -4.72
CA ASN A 246 -2.38 -21.44 -3.30
C ASN A 246 -2.59 -19.96 -2.98
N VAL A 247 -3.43 -19.67 -1.99
CA VAL A 247 -3.63 -18.30 -1.51
C VAL A 247 -2.50 -17.92 -0.55
N VAL A 248 -1.59 -17.06 -1.01
CA VAL A 248 -0.53 -16.47 -0.18
C VAL A 248 -1.07 -15.21 0.46
N GLN A 249 -1.07 -15.18 1.80
CA GLN A 249 -1.40 -14.00 2.57
C GLN A 249 -0.15 -13.13 2.73
N LEU A 250 -0.26 -11.84 2.45
CA LEU A 250 0.87 -10.90 2.58
C LEU A 250 0.95 -10.26 3.96
N LEU A 251 -0.19 -10.11 4.62
CA LEU A 251 -0.33 -9.43 5.91
C LEU A 251 -1.23 -10.22 6.86
N THR A 252 -0.78 -10.37 8.10
CA THR A 252 -1.55 -10.92 9.22
C THR A 252 -1.33 -10.06 10.47
N PHE A 253 -2.14 -10.31 11.49
CA PHE A 253 -2.00 -9.66 12.80
C PHE A 253 -1.78 -10.70 13.88
N ALA A 254 -0.99 -10.37 14.91
CA ALA A 254 -0.83 -11.16 16.13
C ALA A 254 -2.08 -11.06 17.03
N ASP A 255 -3.25 -11.34 16.45
CA ASP A 255 -4.56 -10.98 16.96
C ASP A 255 -4.92 -11.66 18.30
N GLN A 256 -4.38 -12.85 18.55
CA GLN A 256 -4.57 -13.59 19.79
C GLN A 256 -4.02 -12.85 21.01
N GLN A 257 -2.95 -12.07 20.83
CA GLN A 257 -2.31 -11.27 21.88
C GLN A 257 -2.91 -9.87 21.98
N MET A 258 -3.75 -9.47 21.03
CA MET A 258 -4.37 -8.14 20.99
C MET A 258 -5.59 -8.06 21.89
N GLY A 259 -5.66 -6.97 22.66
CA GLY A 259 -6.88 -6.55 23.35
C GLY A 259 -7.88 -5.89 22.40
N GLU A 260 -9.09 -5.60 22.88
CA GLU A 260 -10.16 -5.02 22.05
C GLU A 260 -9.76 -3.70 21.38
N ARG A 261 -8.99 -2.86 22.08
CA ARG A 261 -8.50 -1.58 21.54
C ARG A 261 -7.60 -1.79 20.33
N ASP A 262 -6.67 -2.74 20.42
CA ASP A 262 -5.72 -3.04 19.36
C ASP A 262 -6.40 -3.73 18.18
N LEU A 263 -7.37 -4.62 18.45
CA LEU A 263 -8.20 -5.24 17.41
C LEU A 263 -9.02 -4.20 16.64
N LEU A 264 -9.57 -3.18 17.32
CA LEU A 264 -10.24 -2.06 16.66
C LEU A 264 -9.28 -1.21 15.82
N ALA A 265 -8.05 -1.02 16.28
CA ALA A 265 -7.01 -0.33 15.51
C ALA A 265 -6.62 -1.15 14.26
N ALA A 266 -6.40 -2.46 14.40
CA ALA A 266 -6.12 -3.38 13.30
C ALA A 266 -7.25 -3.38 12.26
N LEU A 267 -8.51 -3.40 12.70
CA LEU A 267 -9.68 -3.26 11.82
C LEU A 267 -9.70 -1.91 11.12
N CYS A 268 -9.39 -0.81 11.81
CA CYS A 268 -9.31 0.51 11.23
C CYS A 268 -8.28 0.58 10.10
N VAL A 269 -7.07 0.07 10.38
CA VAL A 269 -5.97 0.01 9.42
C VAL A 269 -6.29 -0.91 8.24
N THR A 270 -6.98 -2.03 8.47
CA THR A 270 -7.36 -2.97 7.42
C THR A 270 -8.46 -2.39 6.51
N GLU A 271 -9.57 -1.90 7.10
CA GLU A 271 -10.75 -1.47 6.37
C GLU A 271 -10.62 -0.08 5.74
N ALA A 272 -9.95 0.86 6.41
CA ALA A 272 -9.72 2.20 5.86
C ALA A 272 -8.48 2.27 4.95
N GLY A 273 -7.63 1.24 5.00
CA GLY A 273 -6.25 1.34 4.55
C GLY A 273 -6.00 1.19 3.06
N GLY A 274 -6.87 0.59 2.25
CA GLY A 274 -6.62 0.41 0.80
C GLY A 274 -5.18 -0.05 0.47
N TRP A 275 -4.93 -1.36 0.53
CA TRP A 275 -3.59 -1.92 0.65
C TRP A 275 -2.87 -2.22 -0.67
N SER A 276 -3.43 -1.84 -1.82
CA SER A 276 -2.88 -2.15 -3.15
C SER A 276 -1.40 -1.78 -3.30
N GLU A 277 -1.03 -0.53 -3.04
CA GLU A 277 0.32 -0.02 -3.29
C GLU A 277 1.33 -0.66 -2.33
N MET A 278 0.97 -0.79 -1.06
CA MET A 278 1.83 -1.43 -0.06
C MET A 278 1.88 -2.95 -0.19
N SER A 279 0.85 -3.59 -0.74
CA SER A 279 0.90 -5.01 -1.04
C SER A 279 1.98 -5.35 -2.07
N GLU A 280 2.12 -4.52 -3.11
CA GLU A 280 3.19 -4.66 -4.10
C GLU A 280 4.58 -4.44 -3.49
N VAL A 281 4.70 -3.52 -2.51
CA VAL A 281 5.94 -3.30 -1.75
C VAL A 281 6.28 -4.54 -0.91
N ILE A 282 5.33 -5.06 -0.15
CA ILE A 282 5.50 -6.24 0.72
C ILE A 282 5.86 -7.46 -0.11
N GLU A 283 5.15 -7.68 -1.21
CA GLU A 283 5.36 -8.80 -2.12
C GLU A 283 6.75 -8.75 -2.75
N LEU A 284 7.17 -7.60 -3.28
CA LEU A 284 8.52 -7.42 -3.82
C LEU A 284 9.59 -7.64 -2.74
N ALA A 285 9.37 -7.09 -1.53
CA ALA A 285 10.30 -7.29 -0.43
C ALA A 285 10.42 -8.77 -0.02
N GLY A 286 9.31 -9.52 -0.04
CA GLY A 286 9.30 -10.96 0.18
C GLY A 286 10.08 -11.73 -0.89
N GLN A 287 9.85 -11.41 -2.17
CA GLN A 287 10.59 -12.00 -3.30
C GLN A 287 12.09 -11.73 -3.23
N CYS A 288 12.48 -10.52 -2.82
CA CYS A 288 13.88 -10.14 -2.65
C CYS A 288 14.51 -10.69 -1.35
N GLY A 289 13.81 -11.54 -0.59
CA GLY A 289 14.28 -12.06 0.70
C GLY A 289 14.45 -10.99 1.79
N CYS A 290 13.96 -9.77 1.56
CA CYS A 290 14.04 -8.64 2.49
C CYS A 290 12.88 -8.65 3.49
N CYS A 291 11.86 -9.48 3.31
CA CYS A 291 10.70 -9.50 4.20
C CYS A 291 10.19 -10.93 4.38
N GLN A 292 9.83 -11.30 5.61
CA GLN A 292 9.20 -12.59 5.88
C GLN A 292 7.69 -12.48 5.68
N LEU A 293 7.14 -13.32 4.79
CA LEU A 293 5.70 -13.36 4.51
C LEU A 293 5.02 -14.53 5.26
N PRO A 294 3.78 -14.34 5.77
CA PRO A 294 3.07 -13.06 5.87
C PRO A 294 3.73 -12.11 6.88
N VAL A 295 3.68 -10.80 6.60
CA VAL A 295 4.08 -9.78 7.58
C VAL A 295 3.11 -9.83 8.75
N THR A 296 3.61 -10.04 9.97
CA THR A 296 2.78 -10.12 11.18
C THR A 296 2.86 -8.83 11.96
N LEU A 297 1.79 -8.02 11.92
CA LEU A 297 1.69 -6.80 12.70
C LEU A 297 1.21 -7.09 14.13
N ASN A 298 1.86 -6.48 15.11
CA ASN A 298 1.50 -6.56 16.53
C ASN A 298 0.99 -5.21 17.06
N SER A 299 0.63 -5.17 18.35
CA SER A 299 0.12 -3.93 18.97
C SER A 299 1.12 -2.78 18.91
N GLY A 300 2.43 -3.06 19.06
CA GLY A 300 3.48 -2.05 18.96
C GLY A 300 3.55 -1.39 17.59
N ASP A 301 3.36 -2.17 16.51
CA ASP A 301 3.27 -1.62 15.15
C ASP A 301 2.06 -0.68 15.01
N LEU A 302 0.90 -1.07 15.55
CA LEU A 302 -0.33 -0.28 15.52
C LEU A 302 -0.22 1.00 16.35
N HIS A 303 0.52 0.97 17.45
CA HIS A 303 0.70 2.10 18.37
C HIS A 303 1.62 3.20 17.83
N GLN A 304 2.21 3.02 16.64
CA GLN A 304 2.84 4.11 15.88
C GLN A 304 1.87 5.28 15.62
N TYR A 305 0.57 5.01 15.66
CA TYR A 305 -0.48 6.02 15.57
C TYR A 305 -1.31 6.07 16.87
N PRO A 306 -1.43 7.24 17.52
CA PRO A 306 -2.17 7.35 18.78
C PRO A 306 -3.68 7.18 18.60
N ASN A 307 -4.20 7.46 17.41
CA ASN A 307 -5.63 7.35 17.07
C ASN A 307 -5.86 7.29 15.55
N LYS A 308 -7.12 7.04 15.16
CA LYS A 308 -7.58 6.96 13.77
C LYS A 308 -7.34 8.25 12.98
N THR A 309 -7.56 9.41 13.58
CA THR A 309 -7.38 10.70 12.90
C THR A 309 -5.93 10.87 12.48
N ALA A 310 -4.98 10.65 13.40
CA ALA A 310 -3.55 10.71 13.09
C ALA A 310 -3.12 9.72 11.99
N TYR A 311 -3.73 8.53 11.93
CA TYR A 311 -3.50 7.58 10.84
C TYR A 311 -4.02 8.09 9.48
N LEU A 312 -5.17 8.75 9.46
CA LEU A 312 -5.78 9.29 8.25
C LEU A 312 -5.19 10.64 7.81
N ASP A 313 -4.51 11.36 8.72
CA ASP A 313 -3.86 12.65 8.43
C ASP A 313 -2.57 12.47 7.60
N ASP A 314 -1.90 11.33 7.73
CA ASP A 314 -0.73 10.98 6.91
C ASP A 314 -1.16 10.41 5.55
N PRO A 315 -0.38 10.61 4.47
CA PRO A 315 -0.57 9.85 3.25
C PRO A 315 -0.61 8.35 3.55
N ARG A 316 -1.66 7.68 3.09
CA ARG A 316 -1.99 6.29 3.45
C ARG A 316 -0.81 5.32 3.33
N VAL A 317 -0.08 5.38 2.22
CA VAL A 317 1.09 4.51 1.98
C VAL A 317 2.20 4.80 2.99
N LEU A 318 2.41 6.07 3.36
CA LEU A 318 3.36 6.44 4.40
C LEU A 318 2.95 5.89 5.78
N ALA A 319 1.65 5.93 6.09
CA ALA A 319 1.15 5.41 7.34
C ALA A 319 1.30 3.89 7.47
N GLN A 320 0.97 3.17 6.40
CA GLN A 320 1.22 1.74 6.30
C GLN A 320 2.71 1.41 6.37
N LEU A 321 3.55 2.21 5.72
CA LEU A 321 5.00 2.03 5.74
C LEU A 321 5.61 2.23 7.13
N LYS A 322 5.06 3.10 7.99
CA LYS A 322 5.51 3.18 9.39
C LYS A 322 5.26 1.89 10.18
N MET A 323 4.19 1.17 9.86
CA MET A 323 3.85 -0.10 10.52
C MET A 323 4.60 -1.30 9.91
N VAL A 324 4.70 -1.35 8.58
CA VAL A 324 5.26 -2.49 7.85
C VAL A 324 6.77 -2.37 7.64
N GLY A 325 7.29 -1.15 7.50
CA GLY A 325 8.70 -0.89 7.21
C GLY A 325 9.68 -1.58 8.15
N PRO A 326 9.46 -1.61 9.48
CA PRO A 326 10.32 -2.34 10.42
C PRO A 326 10.44 -3.85 10.14
N HIS A 327 9.50 -4.41 9.36
CA HIS A 327 9.51 -5.82 8.94
C HIS A 327 10.26 -6.05 7.61
N ILE A 328 10.67 -4.98 6.93
CA ILE A 328 11.55 -5.02 5.75
C ILE A 328 13.00 -4.89 6.23
N ARG A 329 13.75 -5.99 6.20
CA ARG A 329 15.13 -6.13 6.67
C ARG A 329 16.12 -6.16 5.52
N PHE A 330 17.21 -5.42 5.66
CA PHE A 330 18.27 -5.27 4.67
C PHE A 330 19.60 -5.91 5.12
N GLY A 331 19.54 -6.86 6.07
CA GLY A 331 20.73 -7.41 6.72
C GLY A 331 21.33 -6.49 7.78
N ASP A 332 22.31 -7.00 8.55
CA ASP A 332 23.09 -6.26 9.55
C ASP A 332 22.27 -5.47 10.59
N GLY A 333 21.07 -5.94 10.92
CA GLY A 333 20.15 -5.26 11.82
C GLY A 333 19.50 -4.00 11.25
N VAL A 334 19.71 -3.69 9.96
CA VAL A 334 19.12 -2.54 9.27
C VAL A 334 17.74 -2.90 8.73
N THR A 335 16.76 -2.05 8.99
CA THR A 335 15.38 -2.19 8.50
C THR A 335 14.90 -0.93 7.80
N PHE A 336 13.80 -1.01 7.03
CA PHE A 336 13.15 0.19 6.50
C PHE A 336 12.37 0.90 7.62
N GLN A 337 13.04 1.68 8.45
CA GLN A 337 12.38 2.45 9.50
C GLN A 337 12.25 3.92 9.11
N LEU A 338 11.11 4.52 9.43
CA LEU A 338 10.87 5.95 9.27
C LEU A 338 11.12 6.69 10.58
N PHE A 339 11.88 7.78 10.53
CA PHE A 339 12.23 8.60 11.68
C PHE A 339 11.75 10.03 11.46
N ARG A 340 11.06 10.60 12.45
CA ARG A 340 10.63 12.00 12.40
C ARG A 340 11.61 12.86 13.19
N HIS A 341 12.33 13.73 12.50
CA HIS A 341 13.31 14.64 13.10
C HIS A 341 12.88 16.09 12.85
N GLY A 342 12.10 16.64 13.78
CA GLY A 342 11.45 17.94 13.62
C GLY A 342 10.46 17.95 12.44
N TYR A 343 10.74 18.77 11.43
CA TYR A 343 9.95 18.87 10.20
C TYR A 343 10.44 17.93 9.09
N ARG A 344 11.54 17.20 9.32
CA ARG A 344 12.13 16.30 8.33
C ARG A 344 11.72 14.86 8.63
N LEU A 345 11.49 14.11 7.56
CA LEU A 345 11.34 12.67 7.62
C LEU A 345 12.66 12.04 7.15
N ARG A 346 13.13 11.02 7.85
CA ARG A 346 14.29 10.21 7.46
C ARG A 346 13.88 8.75 7.33
N ALA A 347 14.60 7.98 6.52
CA ALA A 347 14.36 6.56 6.34
C ALA A 347 15.64 5.73 6.46
N ILE A 348 15.52 4.48 6.91
CA ILE A 348 16.61 3.52 7.12
C ILE A 348 17.51 3.87 8.31
N LYS A 349 18.04 5.10 8.37
CA LYS A 349 18.85 5.61 9.49
C LYS A 349 18.36 6.99 9.92
N ASP A 350 18.35 7.27 11.23
CA ASP A 350 18.09 8.62 11.75
C ASP A 350 19.33 9.51 11.67
N GLN A 351 19.83 9.75 10.46
CA GLN A 351 21.06 10.51 10.21
C GLN A 351 20.89 11.48 9.04
N TYR A 352 21.77 12.48 8.95
CA TYR A 352 21.82 13.37 7.80
C TYR A 352 22.18 12.58 6.52
N GLY A 353 21.55 12.93 5.40
CA GLY A 353 21.68 12.23 4.13
C GLY A 353 20.67 11.09 3.92
N PHE A 354 19.83 10.83 4.93
CA PHE A 354 18.76 9.83 4.88
C PHE A 354 17.37 10.48 4.81
N GLU A 355 17.29 11.75 4.41
CA GLU A 355 16.03 12.48 4.34
C GLU A 355 15.12 12.01 3.19
N LEU A 356 13.82 12.00 3.48
CA LEU A 356 12.74 11.89 2.52
C LEU A 356 11.99 13.22 2.49
N THR A 357 11.92 13.83 1.31
CA THR A 357 11.00 14.96 1.09
C THR A 357 9.70 14.41 0.51
N ILE A 358 8.65 14.38 1.31
CA ILE A 358 7.32 13.92 0.88
C ILE A 358 6.65 15.05 0.10
N ASN A 359 6.10 14.70 -1.06
CA ASN A 359 5.41 15.60 -1.97
C ASN A 359 6.24 16.86 -2.31
N PRO A 360 7.48 16.70 -2.81
CA PRO A 360 8.34 17.83 -3.11
C PRO A 360 7.67 18.76 -4.14
N PRO A 361 8.01 20.06 -4.14
CA PRO A 361 7.66 20.93 -5.26
C PRO A 361 8.33 20.38 -6.52
N LEU A 362 7.52 20.10 -7.54
CA LEU A 362 7.99 19.62 -8.83
C LEU A 362 7.88 20.77 -9.86
N PRO A 363 8.79 20.86 -10.85
CA PRO A 363 8.67 21.81 -11.93
C PRO A 363 7.30 21.71 -12.64
N PRO A 364 6.78 22.81 -13.20
CA PRO A 364 5.60 22.75 -14.05
C PRO A 364 5.75 21.72 -15.17
N ASN A 365 4.67 21.01 -15.48
CA ASN A 365 4.63 19.94 -16.50
C ASN A 365 5.48 18.71 -16.17
N HIS A 366 5.98 18.57 -14.94
CA HIS A 366 6.63 17.33 -14.52
C HIS A 366 5.63 16.16 -14.59
N PRO A 367 5.96 14.99 -15.18
CA PRO A 367 5.02 13.88 -15.35
C PRO A 367 4.34 13.44 -14.03
N TYR A 368 5.11 13.38 -12.94
CA TYR A 368 4.56 13.01 -11.62
C TYR A 368 3.63 14.06 -11.02
N GLN A 369 3.66 15.31 -11.49
CA GLN A 369 2.68 16.31 -11.06
C GLN A 369 1.31 16.00 -11.66
N GLN A 370 1.27 15.55 -12.93
CA GLN A 370 0.03 15.20 -13.63
C GLN A 370 -0.63 13.94 -13.07
N HIS A 371 0.18 13.02 -12.51
CA HIS A 371 -0.27 11.73 -12.00
C HIS A 371 -0.19 11.60 -10.48
N ARG A 372 -0.10 12.72 -9.75
CA ARG A 372 0.03 12.75 -8.30
C ARG A 372 -1.17 12.10 -7.62
N GLN A 373 -0.91 11.12 -6.75
CA GLN A 373 -1.91 10.50 -5.90
C GLN A 373 -1.80 11.03 -4.46
N PRO A 374 -2.86 11.59 -3.85
CA PRO A 374 -2.78 12.13 -2.48
C PRO A 374 -2.37 11.09 -1.43
N HIS A 375 -2.79 9.84 -1.61
CA HIS A 375 -2.51 8.75 -0.68
C HIS A 375 -1.15 8.07 -0.89
N ASP A 376 -0.51 8.29 -2.04
CA ASP A 376 0.81 7.78 -2.41
C ASP A 376 1.60 8.88 -3.17
N PRO A 377 1.94 10.01 -2.51
CA PRO A 377 2.47 11.18 -3.17
C PRO A 377 3.92 10.98 -3.65
N PRO A 378 4.41 11.78 -4.62
CA PRO A 378 5.81 11.77 -5.03
C PRO A 378 6.77 11.96 -3.86
N VAL A 379 7.96 11.39 -3.94
CA VAL A 379 8.99 11.49 -2.90
C VAL A 379 10.32 11.87 -3.52
N SER A 380 11.06 12.80 -2.92
CA SER A 380 12.47 13.00 -3.23
C SER A 380 13.31 12.28 -2.18
N SER A 381 14.26 11.45 -2.62
CA SER A 381 15.19 10.74 -1.74
C SER A 381 16.55 10.63 -2.40
N SER A 382 17.59 10.81 -1.59
CA SER A 382 18.98 10.54 -1.98
C SER A 382 19.54 9.31 -1.28
N ILE A 383 18.70 8.41 -0.77
CA ILE A 383 19.17 7.19 -0.10
C ILE A 383 19.58 6.16 -1.14
N ASP A 384 20.76 5.58 -0.99
CA ASP A 384 21.23 4.49 -1.83
C ASP A 384 22.04 3.45 -1.06
N ASN A 385 22.25 2.27 -1.66
CA ASN A 385 23.00 1.18 -1.08
C ASN A 385 24.21 0.82 -1.96
N TYR A 386 25.39 0.79 -1.37
CA TYR A 386 26.64 0.40 -2.03
C TYR A 386 27.17 -0.91 -1.40
N PRO A 387 27.58 -1.92 -2.20
CA PRO A 387 28.03 -3.21 -1.66
C PRO A 387 29.15 -3.10 -0.62
N SER A 388 30.12 -2.20 -0.83
CA SER A 388 31.30 -2.06 0.03
C SER A 388 31.16 -1.04 1.17
N ARG A 389 30.14 -0.16 1.10
CA ARG A 389 29.97 0.94 2.07
C ARG A 389 28.62 0.93 2.79
N GLY A 390 27.74 -0.01 2.41
CA GLY A 390 26.37 -0.10 2.90
C GLY A 390 25.52 1.09 2.47
N TRP A 391 24.60 1.47 3.35
CA TRP A 391 23.67 2.57 3.13
C TRP A 391 24.36 3.92 3.23
N LEU A 392 24.26 4.71 2.16
CA LEU A 392 24.86 6.04 2.05
C LEU A 392 23.86 7.02 1.42
N ARG A 393 24.14 8.31 1.64
CA ARG A 393 23.60 9.35 0.76
C ARG A 393 24.22 9.18 -0.62
N TRP A 394 23.39 9.24 -1.65
CA TRP A 394 23.78 9.53 -3.02
C TRP A 394 24.40 10.93 -3.07
N ALA A 395 25.65 11.01 -2.62
CA ALA A 395 26.50 12.16 -2.82
C ALA A 395 27.08 12.01 -4.21
N SER A 396 26.64 12.88 -5.12
CA SER A 396 27.23 13.20 -6.42
C SER A 396 28.54 12.46 -6.69
N VAL A 397 28.46 11.28 -7.34
CA VAL A 397 29.63 10.72 -8.05
C VAL A 397 30.07 11.68 -9.17
N SER A 398 29.24 12.68 -9.49
CA SER A 398 29.60 13.85 -10.27
C SER A 398 29.03 15.11 -9.62
N ASP A 399 29.86 16.09 -9.25
CA ASP A 399 29.46 17.41 -8.73
C ASP A 399 28.48 18.20 -9.63
N TYR A 400 28.17 17.68 -10.82
CA TYR A 400 27.36 18.34 -11.83
C TYR A 400 25.83 18.33 -11.59
N THR A 401 25.29 17.49 -10.70
CA THR A 401 23.84 17.48 -10.43
C THR A 401 23.54 17.30 -8.94
N SER A 402 23.34 18.41 -8.23
CA SER A 402 22.96 18.44 -6.81
C SER A 402 21.52 17.97 -6.53
N ALA A 403 20.76 17.57 -7.55
CA ALA A 403 19.36 17.19 -7.41
C ALA A 403 19.21 15.74 -6.92
N SER A 404 18.44 15.57 -5.84
CA SER A 404 18.03 14.24 -5.37
C SER A 404 17.01 13.62 -6.35
N PRO A 405 17.11 12.33 -6.66
CA PRO A 405 16.12 11.63 -7.48
C PRO A 405 14.69 11.86 -6.96
N ASN A 406 13.78 12.20 -7.87
CA ASN A 406 12.35 12.23 -7.58
C ASN A 406 11.72 10.89 -7.97
N PHE A 407 10.99 10.28 -7.05
CA PHE A 407 10.17 9.10 -7.25
C PHE A 407 8.75 9.51 -7.57
N SER A 408 8.07 8.74 -8.41
CA SER A 408 6.67 8.99 -8.73
C SER A 408 5.75 8.93 -7.51
N SER A 409 6.13 8.13 -6.51
CA SER A 409 5.33 7.87 -5.32
C SER A 409 6.16 7.33 -4.15
N VAL A 410 5.56 7.25 -2.95
CA VAL A 410 6.19 6.63 -1.77
C VAL A 410 6.44 5.14 -2.04
N SER A 411 5.45 4.45 -2.61
CA SER A 411 5.59 3.02 -2.95
C SER A 411 6.70 2.78 -3.97
N SER A 412 6.84 3.60 -5.02
CA SER A 412 7.94 3.54 -5.98
C SER A 412 9.32 3.74 -5.33
N CYS A 413 9.43 4.68 -4.38
CA CYS A 413 10.66 4.92 -3.63
C CYS A 413 11.07 3.67 -2.82
N VAL A 414 10.13 3.06 -2.08
CA VAL A 414 10.42 1.88 -1.26
C VAL A 414 10.75 0.67 -2.14
N LYS A 415 10.00 0.44 -3.21
CA LYS A 415 10.29 -0.65 -4.17
C LYS A 415 11.69 -0.51 -4.77
N LYS A 416 12.11 0.71 -5.13
CA LYS A 416 13.45 0.95 -5.66
C LYS A 416 14.53 0.68 -4.62
N ILE A 417 14.31 1.10 -3.37
CA ILE A 417 15.25 0.84 -2.26
C ILE A 417 15.42 -0.67 -2.03
N VAL A 418 14.31 -1.42 -2.00
CA VAL A 418 14.31 -2.89 -1.88
C VAL A 418 15.06 -3.54 -3.05
N LEU A 419 14.73 -3.16 -4.29
CA LEU A 419 15.34 -3.73 -5.48
C LEU A 419 16.83 -3.38 -5.62
N ASN A 420 17.23 -2.16 -5.27
CA ASN A 420 18.63 -1.75 -5.26
C ASN A 420 19.43 -2.58 -4.24
N HIS A 421 18.91 -2.74 -3.02
CA HIS A 421 19.57 -3.57 -2.00
C HIS A 421 19.73 -5.02 -2.48
N PHE A 422 18.67 -5.58 -3.07
CA PHE A 422 18.71 -6.92 -3.65
C PHE A 422 19.77 -7.05 -4.75
N GLU A 423 19.81 -6.11 -5.70
CA GLU A 423 20.81 -6.07 -6.78
C GLU A 423 22.25 -6.00 -6.25
N LYS A 424 22.48 -5.33 -5.12
CA LYS A 424 23.82 -5.19 -4.52
C LYS A 424 24.26 -6.37 -3.68
N THR A 425 23.32 -7.20 -3.23
CA THR A 425 23.58 -8.34 -2.33
C THR A 425 23.49 -9.69 -3.02
N HIS A 426 22.97 -9.74 -4.24
CA HIS A 426 22.78 -10.97 -5.01
C HIS A 426 23.58 -10.93 -6.30
N GLN A 427 23.97 -12.11 -6.80
CA GLN A 427 24.54 -12.22 -8.14
C GLN A 427 23.44 -11.98 -9.17
N ILE A 428 23.55 -10.87 -9.90
CA ILE A 428 22.62 -10.51 -10.96
C ILE A 428 23.27 -10.75 -12.31
N ASN A 429 22.54 -11.43 -13.20
CA ASN A 429 22.89 -11.50 -14.61
C ASN A 429 22.05 -10.48 -15.36
N SER A 430 22.67 -9.76 -16.30
CA SER A 430 21.93 -8.81 -17.14
C SER A 430 22.38 -8.82 -18.59
N THR A 431 21.49 -8.34 -19.46
CA THR A 431 21.78 -7.97 -20.85
C THR A 431 21.14 -6.62 -21.12
N TYR A 432 21.75 -5.79 -21.97
CA TYR A 432 21.17 -4.50 -22.32
C TYR A 432 21.46 -4.08 -23.76
N ARG A 433 20.59 -3.20 -24.27
CA ARG A 433 20.77 -2.50 -25.56
C ARG A 433 20.32 -1.05 -25.46
N MET A 434 20.93 -0.21 -26.28
CA MET A 434 20.42 1.12 -26.59
C MET A 434 19.50 0.99 -27.79
N ILE A 435 18.23 1.37 -27.63
CA ILE A 435 17.20 1.22 -28.65
C ILE A 435 16.63 2.60 -28.96
N ASP A 436 16.41 2.89 -30.24
CA ASP A 436 15.71 4.12 -30.62
C ASP A 436 14.31 4.11 -30.00
N ARG A 437 13.95 5.21 -29.32
CA ARG A 437 12.74 5.29 -28.51
C ARG A 437 11.44 5.14 -29.32
N HIS A 438 11.51 5.34 -30.64
CA HIS A 438 10.38 5.30 -31.56
C HIS A 438 10.22 3.96 -32.28
N VAL A 439 11.13 2.99 -32.04
CA VAL A 439 10.99 1.61 -32.53
C VAL A 439 9.70 0.99 -32.01
N ASP A 440 9.12 0.10 -32.82
CA ASP A 440 7.93 -0.70 -32.49
C ASP A 440 6.74 0.17 -32.04
N ASN A 441 6.32 1.07 -32.92
CA ASN A 441 5.22 2.01 -32.67
C ASN A 441 5.41 2.85 -31.39
N SER A 442 6.66 3.23 -31.08
CA SER A 442 7.01 4.00 -29.88
C SER A 442 6.65 3.31 -28.55
N ARG A 443 6.60 1.97 -28.52
CA ARG A 443 6.29 1.18 -27.31
C ARG A 443 7.14 1.59 -26.09
N LEU A 444 8.46 1.74 -26.26
CA LEU A 444 9.36 2.17 -25.17
C LEU A 444 9.05 3.59 -24.69
N HIS A 445 8.80 4.51 -25.62
CA HIS A 445 8.39 5.86 -25.29
C HIS A 445 7.09 5.86 -24.49
N THR A 446 6.08 5.09 -24.89
CA THR A 446 4.82 4.94 -24.15
C THR A 446 5.04 4.38 -22.75
N LEU A 447 5.89 3.36 -22.59
CA LEU A 447 6.18 2.79 -21.26
C LEU A 447 6.78 3.83 -20.30
N ILE A 448 7.61 4.74 -20.80
CA ILE A 448 8.27 5.80 -20.02
C ILE A 448 7.31 6.97 -19.74
N THR A 449 6.48 7.36 -20.71
CA THR A 449 5.64 8.57 -20.62
C THR A 449 4.24 8.34 -20.07
N GLN A 450 3.73 7.11 -20.11
CA GLN A 450 2.45 6.79 -19.48
C GLN A 450 2.52 7.02 -17.96
N SER A 451 1.35 7.13 -17.33
CA SER A 451 1.27 7.29 -15.88
C SER A 451 2.12 6.24 -15.14
N PRO A 452 2.95 6.66 -14.17
CA PRO A 452 3.77 5.74 -13.40
C PRO A 452 2.93 4.80 -12.52
N HIS A 453 1.65 5.12 -12.31
CA HIS A 453 0.69 4.32 -11.55
C HIS A 453 -0.13 3.38 -12.43
N THR A 454 -0.03 3.48 -13.77
CA THR A 454 -0.69 2.54 -14.68
C THR A 454 0.05 1.20 -14.62
N PRO A 455 -0.62 0.10 -14.23
CA PRO A 455 -0.02 -1.23 -14.29
C PRO A 455 0.39 -1.56 -15.73
N VAL A 456 1.55 -2.21 -15.88
CA VAL A 456 1.99 -2.72 -17.18
C VAL A 456 1.61 -4.18 -17.27
N GLU A 457 0.96 -4.57 -18.37
CA GLU A 457 0.56 -5.96 -18.58
C GLU A 457 1.77 -6.89 -18.43
N ARG A 458 1.56 -8.05 -17.83
CA ARG A 458 2.59 -9.07 -17.56
C ARG A 458 3.70 -8.66 -16.58
N CYS A 459 3.54 -7.52 -15.89
CA CYS A 459 4.40 -7.13 -14.78
C CYS A 459 3.66 -7.33 -13.45
N THR A 460 4.37 -7.78 -12.43
CA THR A 460 3.84 -7.92 -11.07
C THR A 460 3.72 -6.56 -10.39
N THR A 461 4.68 -5.68 -10.62
CA THR A 461 4.71 -4.30 -10.12
C THR A 461 5.59 -3.44 -11.01
N THR A 462 5.35 -2.13 -10.98
CA THR A 462 6.23 -1.14 -11.61
C THR A 462 6.64 -0.06 -10.63
N MET A 463 7.75 0.62 -10.92
CA MET A 463 8.20 1.80 -10.17
C MET A 463 8.92 2.75 -11.12
N SER A 464 8.78 4.06 -10.88
CA SER A 464 9.36 5.10 -11.72
C SER A 464 10.11 6.14 -10.88
N TYR A 465 11.22 6.64 -11.44
CA TYR A 465 12.02 7.71 -10.85
C TYR A 465 12.57 8.65 -11.92
N HIS A 466 12.94 9.87 -11.53
CA HIS A 466 13.31 10.97 -12.41
C HIS A 466 14.61 11.61 -11.91
N LEU A 467 15.72 10.89 -12.08
CA LEU A 467 17.06 11.47 -12.12
C LEU A 467 17.51 11.51 -13.58
N ILE A 468 17.54 10.32 -14.15
CA ILE A 468 17.31 10.05 -15.56
C ILE A 468 15.88 9.50 -15.60
N PRO A 469 14.96 10.00 -16.46
CA PRO A 469 13.60 9.46 -16.52
C PRO A 469 13.69 7.95 -16.73
N GLY A 470 13.20 7.20 -15.75
CA GLY A 470 13.43 5.77 -15.70
C GLY A 470 12.24 5.02 -15.14
N ARG A 471 12.05 3.81 -15.65
CA ARG A 471 11.01 2.89 -15.21
C ARG A 471 11.56 1.50 -15.02
N HIS A 472 11.20 0.88 -13.91
CA HIS A 472 11.50 -0.51 -13.61
C HIS A 472 10.20 -1.32 -13.68
N LEU A 473 10.25 -2.44 -14.38
CA LEU A 473 9.15 -3.38 -14.61
C LEU A 473 9.52 -4.73 -14.00
N VAL A 474 8.94 -5.10 -12.85
CA VAL A 474 9.22 -6.40 -12.22
C VAL A 474 8.35 -7.46 -12.87
N LEU A 475 8.98 -8.51 -13.40
CA LEU A 475 8.36 -9.54 -14.23
C LEU A 475 7.89 -10.76 -13.45
N THR A 476 8.56 -11.07 -12.34
CA THR A 476 8.29 -12.22 -11.49
C THR A 476 7.35 -11.83 -10.34
N ASP A 477 6.51 -12.76 -9.92
CA ASP A 477 5.73 -12.71 -8.71
C ASP A 477 6.33 -13.63 -7.61
N ALA A 478 5.62 -13.84 -6.51
CA ALA A 478 6.12 -14.66 -5.40
C ALA A 478 6.13 -16.17 -5.69
N SER A 479 5.59 -16.60 -6.84
CA SER A 479 5.57 -17.99 -7.32
C SER A 479 6.91 -18.45 -7.87
N GLN A 480 7.73 -17.52 -8.36
CA GLN A 480 9.01 -17.83 -8.96
C GLN A 480 10.11 -17.80 -7.91
N SER A 481 11.04 -18.76 -7.98
CA SER A 481 12.19 -18.86 -7.09
C SER A 481 13.32 -17.89 -7.44
N PHE A 482 13.09 -16.97 -8.38
CA PHE A 482 14.03 -15.98 -8.85
C PHE A 482 13.30 -14.67 -9.12
N VAL A 483 14.04 -13.57 -9.10
CA VAL A 483 13.55 -12.24 -9.43
C VAL A 483 14.06 -11.83 -10.81
N ALA A 484 13.16 -11.39 -11.69
CA ALA A 484 13.49 -10.79 -12.98
C ALA A 484 12.79 -9.45 -13.17
N TRP A 485 13.49 -8.49 -13.78
CA TRP A 485 12.94 -7.17 -14.05
C TRP A 485 13.58 -6.53 -15.29
N ILE A 486 12.89 -5.52 -15.83
CA ILE A 486 13.38 -4.68 -16.92
C ILE A 486 13.60 -3.28 -16.37
N ARG A 487 14.79 -2.74 -16.62
CA ARG A 487 15.13 -1.35 -16.39
C ARG A 487 15.10 -0.60 -17.73
N ILE A 488 14.36 0.49 -17.77
CA ILE A 488 14.20 1.35 -18.92
C ILE A 488 14.67 2.74 -18.50
N ASP A 489 15.80 3.22 -19.03
CA ASP A 489 16.32 4.56 -18.75
C ASP A 489 16.30 5.41 -20.03
N ASP A 490 15.80 6.64 -19.94
CA ASP A 490 15.62 7.55 -21.06
C ASP A 490 16.85 8.43 -21.35
N PHE A 491 17.42 8.32 -22.55
CA PHE A 491 18.59 9.06 -23.02
C PHE A 491 18.28 9.85 -24.30
N ALA A 492 17.38 10.84 -24.18
CA ALA A 492 16.97 11.74 -25.25
C ALA A 492 16.38 11.01 -26.48
N ASN A 493 17.22 10.61 -27.44
CA ASN A 493 16.79 9.90 -28.66
C ASN A 493 16.76 8.38 -28.47
N TYR A 494 17.51 7.88 -27.48
CA TYR A 494 17.64 6.45 -27.21
C TYR A 494 17.09 6.11 -25.85
N VAL A 495 16.71 4.86 -25.68
CA VAL A 495 16.32 4.28 -24.41
C VAL A 495 17.25 3.11 -24.13
N LYS A 496 17.88 3.11 -22.95
CA LYS A 496 18.61 1.93 -22.47
C LYS A 496 17.57 0.95 -21.94
N VAL A 497 17.49 -0.22 -22.55
CA VAL A 497 16.67 -1.33 -22.05
C VAL A 497 17.61 -2.39 -21.52
N GLU A 498 17.52 -2.66 -20.23
CA GLU A 498 18.33 -3.63 -19.52
C GLU A 498 17.43 -4.67 -18.85
N VAL A 499 17.65 -5.94 -19.17
CA VAL A 499 16.93 -7.07 -18.58
C VAL A 499 17.84 -7.72 -17.55
N CYS A 500 17.38 -7.78 -16.31
CA CYS A 500 18.12 -8.32 -15.17
C CYS A 500 17.42 -9.56 -14.61
N THR A 501 18.20 -10.52 -14.11
CA THR A 501 17.66 -11.74 -13.50
C THR A 501 18.60 -12.39 -12.48
N THR A 502 17.98 -13.12 -11.56
CA THR A 502 18.62 -14.09 -10.66
C THR A 502 18.26 -15.54 -11.02
N GLU A 503 17.63 -15.76 -12.17
CA GLU A 503 17.39 -17.11 -12.70
C GLU A 503 18.71 -17.88 -12.76
N PRO A 504 18.79 -19.10 -12.21
CA PRO A 504 19.97 -19.94 -12.34
C PRO A 504 20.25 -20.25 -13.82
N ALA A 505 21.50 -20.09 -14.25
CA ALA A 505 21.87 -20.40 -15.63
C ALA A 505 21.71 -21.89 -15.92
N VAL A 506 21.03 -22.24 -17.01
CA VAL A 506 20.83 -23.65 -17.41
C VAL A 506 22.05 -24.27 -18.11
N SER A 507 23.07 -23.47 -18.43
CA SER A 507 24.31 -23.87 -19.10
C SER A 507 25.47 -22.98 -18.62
N VAL A 508 26.71 -23.44 -18.84
CA VAL A 508 27.95 -22.71 -18.47
C VAL A 508 28.25 -21.56 -19.44
N GLY A 509 27.65 -21.56 -20.63
CA GLY A 509 27.83 -20.51 -21.63
C GLY A 509 26.74 -20.49 -22.70
N GLY A 510 26.66 -19.37 -23.41
CA GLY A 510 25.68 -19.14 -24.47
C GLY A 510 25.10 -17.73 -24.43
N ALA A 511 24.22 -17.43 -25.39
CA ALA A 511 23.45 -16.19 -25.38
C ALA A 511 22.52 -16.12 -24.16
N PHE A 512 22.19 -14.90 -23.71
CA PHE A 512 21.32 -14.67 -22.54
C PHE A 512 20.03 -15.49 -22.60
N LYS A 513 19.38 -15.57 -23.77
CA LYS A 513 18.15 -16.36 -23.98
C LYS A 513 18.30 -17.87 -23.75
N VAL A 514 19.51 -18.39 -23.98
CA VAL A 514 19.82 -19.80 -23.75
C VAL A 514 20.10 -20.04 -22.28
N LEU A 515 20.79 -19.11 -21.61
CA LEU A 515 21.14 -19.21 -20.20
C LEU A 515 19.94 -19.01 -19.27
N PHE A 516 19.04 -18.08 -19.61
CA PHE A 516 17.93 -17.63 -18.76
C PHE A 516 16.59 -17.67 -19.52
N PRO A 517 16.10 -18.86 -19.90
CA PRO A 517 14.94 -19.01 -20.76
C PRO A 517 13.64 -18.48 -20.13
N GLN A 518 13.46 -18.59 -18.80
CA GLN A 518 12.22 -18.14 -18.16
C GLN A 518 12.14 -16.60 -18.14
N THR A 519 13.24 -15.95 -17.76
CA THR A 519 13.41 -14.49 -17.81
C THR A 519 13.15 -13.97 -19.21
N THR A 520 13.78 -14.61 -20.21
CA THR A 520 13.63 -14.21 -21.61
C THR A 520 12.19 -14.30 -22.08
N ARG A 521 11.48 -15.38 -21.73
CA ARG A 521 10.06 -15.54 -22.05
C ARG A 521 9.20 -14.45 -21.42
N LEU A 522 9.42 -14.13 -20.14
CA LEU A 522 8.68 -13.08 -19.44
C LEU A 522 8.98 -11.69 -20.05
N ALA A 523 10.24 -11.38 -20.32
CA ALA A 523 10.65 -10.11 -20.91
C ALA A 523 10.11 -9.93 -22.33
N ARG A 524 10.12 -10.98 -23.15
CA ARG A 524 9.51 -11.00 -24.50
C ARG A 524 8.03 -10.63 -24.47
N ALA A 525 7.29 -11.11 -23.48
CA ALA A 525 5.86 -10.80 -23.35
C ALA A 525 5.59 -9.32 -23.06
N VAL A 526 6.50 -8.63 -22.35
CA VAL A 526 6.37 -7.21 -22.00
C VAL A 526 6.88 -6.29 -23.11
N LEU A 527 8.01 -6.67 -23.71
CA LEU A 527 8.74 -5.87 -24.69
C LEU A 527 8.23 -6.02 -26.12
N GLU A 528 7.39 -7.02 -26.41
CA GLU A 528 6.90 -7.34 -27.75
C GLU A 528 8.03 -7.82 -28.70
N THR A 529 7.64 -8.26 -29.90
CA THR A 529 8.49 -9.05 -30.80
C THR A 529 9.71 -8.27 -31.29
N ILE A 530 9.55 -7.01 -31.68
CA ILE A 530 10.62 -6.25 -32.34
C ILE A 530 11.72 -5.89 -31.33
N ILE A 531 11.33 -5.29 -30.21
CA ILE A 531 12.29 -4.85 -29.17
C ILE A 531 12.98 -6.06 -28.54
N SER A 532 12.24 -7.15 -28.29
CA SER A 532 12.84 -8.34 -27.69
C SER A 532 13.83 -9.04 -28.61
N ALA A 533 13.61 -9.05 -29.93
CA ALA A 533 14.58 -9.56 -30.90
C ALA A 533 15.89 -8.75 -30.87
N MET A 534 15.80 -7.42 -30.76
CA MET A 534 16.98 -6.55 -30.64
C MET A 534 17.83 -6.85 -29.40
N ILE A 535 17.20 -7.27 -28.30
CA ILE A 535 17.89 -7.55 -27.02
C ILE A 535 18.46 -8.96 -26.95
N PHE A 536 17.74 -9.96 -27.46
CA PHE A 536 18.06 -11.37 -27.21
C PHE A 536 18.63 -12.14 -28.42
N ASP A 537 18.44 -11.64 -29.63
CA ASP A 537 18.76 -12.38 -30.86
C ASP A 537 19.95 -11.79 -31.66
N GLN A 538 20.54 -10.70 -31.17
CA GLN A 538 21.79 -10.10 -31.65
C GLN A 538 22.94 -10.37 -30.69
#